data_AF-A0A832BW48-F1
#
_entry.id   AF-A0A832BW48-F1
#
_cell.length_a   1.000
_cell.length_b   1.000
_cell.length_c   1.000
_cell.angle_alpha   90.00
_cell.angle_beta   90.00
_cell.angle_gamma   90.00
#
_symmetry.space_group_name_H-M   'P 1'
#
loop_
_entity.id
_entity.type
_entity.pdbx_description
1 polymer ?
#
loop_
_entity_poly.entity_id
_entity_poly.type
_entity_poly.pdbx_seq_one_letter_code
_entity_poly.pdbx_strand_id
1 'polypeptide(L)'
;MKMLKTLGFSLLLGAALASCSKNDDTTTFNAVGKWEGKLIDGSSGLATFYGLQLNGDGTLTRYKSTGEILATGNWQLVGDSIKANYEFLSGSKFSIAGKVEKSIGKMNGTWGSGSNPKGLGTWNASRK
;
A
#
# COMPACT_ATOMS: atom_id res chain seq x y z
N MET A 1 -17.12 -23.91 -73.20
CA MET A 1 -17.38 -23.61 -71.77
C MET A 1 -16.05 -23.41 -71.05
N LYS A 2 -16.05 -22.59 -69.98
CA LYS A 2 -14.98 -22.26 -69.01
C LYS A 2 -14.40 -20.85 -69.22
N MET A 3 -15.14 -19.80 -68.85
CA MET A 3 -15.30 -19.19 -67.51
C MET A 3 -14.04 -18.45 -67.03
N LEU A 4 -14.10 -17.14 -67.28
CA LEU A 4 -13.26 -16.04 -66.82
C LEU A 4 -13.40 -15.88 -65.29
N LYS A 5 -12.30 -15.75 -64.53
CA LYS A 5 -12.31 -15.45 -63.09
C LYS A 5 -11.51 -14.18 -62.77
N THR A 6 -12.28 -13.10 -62.66
CA THR A 6 -12.31 -12.08 -61.59
C THR A 6 -11.00 -11.49 -61.06
N LEU A 7 -10.75 -10.24 -61.47
CA LEU A 7 -9.98 -9.22 -60.76
C LEU A 7 -10.70 -8.79 -59.46
N GLY A 8 -9.94 -8.59 -58.37
CA GLY A 8 -10.49 -8.10 -57.10
C GLY A 8 -9.42 -7.38 -56.28
N PHE A 9 -9.49 -6.05 -56.34
CA PHE A 9 -8.65 -5.02 -55.74
C PHE A 9 -8.83 -4.99 -54.21
N SER A 10 -7.75 -5.02 -53.42
CA SER A 10 -7.79 -4.62 -52.00
C SER A 10 -6.59 -3.73 -51.68
N LEU A 11 -6.82 -2.43 -51.86
CA LEU A 11 -6.05 -1.33 -51.30
C LEU A 11 -6.54 -1.14 -49.85
N LEU A 12 -5.69 -1.38 -48.85
CA LEU A 12 -6.01 -1.04 -47.45
C LEU A 12 -4.96 -0.07 -46.91
N LEU A 13 -5.41 1.17 -46.83
CA LEU A 13 -4.76 2.35 -46.30
C LEU A 13 -4.64 2.28 -44.77
N GLY A 14 -3.43 2.58 -44.30
CA GLY A 14 -3.09 3.48 -43.18
C GLY A 14 -3.97 3.56 -41.93
N ALA A 15 -3.39 3.16 -40.80
CA ALA A 15 -3.44 3.94 -39.56
C ALA A 15 -2.20 3.58 -38.72
N ALA A 16 -1.09 4.31 -38.92
CA ALA A 16 0.00 4.32 -37.96
C ALA A 16 -0.53 4.99 -36.69
N LEU A 17 -0.86 4.17 -35.69
CA LEU A 17 -1.22 4.66 -34.37
C LEU A 17 -0.01 5.40 -33.81
N ALA A 18 -0.11 6.72 -33.76
CA ALA A 18 0.75 7.55 -32.92
C ALA A 18 0.51 7.12 -31.47
N SER A 19 1.33 6.18 -30.99
CA SER A 19 1.40 5.79 -29.59
C SER A 19 1.98 6.98 -28.84
N CYS A 20 1.11 7.93 -28.49
CA CYS A 20 1.39 8.92 -27.45
C CYS A 20 1.80 8.15 -26.19
N SER A 21 3.09 8.03 -25.94
CA SER A 21 3.62 7.77 -24.62
C SER A 21 3.23 8.97 -23.76
N LYS A 22 2.07 8.91 -23.13
CA LYS A 22 1.80 9.76 -21.98
C LYS A 22 2.85 9.37 -20.95
N ASN A 23 3.87 10.22 -20.83
CA ASN A 23 4.62 10.33 -19.60
C ASN A 23 3.60 10.83 -18.57
N ASP A 24 2.89 9.88 -17.96
CA ASP A 24 2.16 10.13 -16.75
C ASP A 24 3.20 10.45 -15.69
N ASP A 25 3.52 11.73 -15.54
CA ASP A 25 4.14 12.31 -14.34
C ASP A 25 3.14 12.23 -13.17
N THR A 26 2.58 11.04 -12.95
CA THR A 26 1.94 10.71 -11.69
C THR A 26 3.08 10.60 -10.68
N THR A 27 3.28 11.67 -9.92
CA THR A 27 4.12 11.65 -8.72
C THR A 27 3.65 10.47 -7.87
N THR A 28 4.41 9.38 -7.93
CA THR A 28 4.03 8.15 -7.25
C THR A 28 4.12 8.44 -5.77
N PHE A 29 2.98 8.34 -5.08
CA PHE A 29 2.94 8.58 -3.64
C PHE A 29 3.95 7.66 -2.94
N ASN A 30 4.87 8.27 -2.20
CA ASN A 30 5.89 7.55 -1.47
C ASN A 30 5.50 7.41 0.00
N ALA A 31 5.14 6.20 0.42
CA ALA A 31 4.80 5.89 1.81
C ALA A 31 6.03 5.81 2.74
N VAL A 32 7.26 5.77 2.21
CA VAL A 32 8.48 5.71 3.02
C VAL A 32 8.57 6.89 3.98
N GLY A 33 8.99 6.62 5.21
CA GLY A 33 9.16 7.62 6.26
C GLY A 33 8.52 7.22 7.60
N LYS A 34 8.48 8.19 8.51
CA LYS A 34 7.88 8.06 9.84
C LYS A 34 6.39 8.39 9.82
N TRP A 35 5.63 7.57 10.53
CA TRP A 35 4.19 7.65 10.69
C TRP A 35 3.85 7.50 12.16
N GLU A 36 3.14 8.46 12.72
CA GLU A 36 2.79 8.48 14.14
C GLU A 36 1.29 8.70 14.34
N GLY A 37 0.73 8.02 15.32
CA GLY A 37 -0.67 8.19 15.69
C GLY A 37 -1.07 7.27 16.83
N LYS A 38 -2.23 6.64 16.69
CA LYS A 38 -2.85 5.85 17.75
C LYS A 38 -3.23 4.46 17.28
N LEU A 39 -3.05 3.48 18.17
CA LEU A 39 -3.61 2.14 18.05
C LEU A 39 -4.66 1.98 19.14
N ILE A 40 -5.87 1.66 18.70
CA ILE A 40 -7.08 1.64 19.51
C ILE A 40 -7.46 0.17 19.65
N ASP A 41 -7.51 -0.29 20.89
CA ASP A 41 -7.96 -1.64 21.22
C ASP A 41 -9.47 -1.74 21.04
N GLY A 42 -9.94 -2.75 20.31
CA GLY A 42 -11.35 -2.90 19.95
C GLY A 42 -12.23 -3.35 21.12
N SER A 43 -11.64 -3.94 22.17
CA SER A 43 -12.38 -4.43 23.33
C SER A 43 -12.58 -3.35 24.40
N SER A 44 -11.55 -2.54 24.64
CA SER A 44 -11.50 -1.52 25.68
C SER A 44 -11.69 -0.09 25.16
N GLY A 45 -11.51 0.13 23.86
CA GLY A 45 -11.45 1.47 23.26
C GLY A 45 -10.20 2.26 23.65
N LEU A 46 -9.28 1.69 24.43
CA LEU A 46 -8.09 2.37 24.91
C LEU A 46 -7.14 2.65 23.74
N ALA A 47 -6.72 3.91 23.63
CA ALA A 47 -5.81 4.35 22.59
C ALA A 47 -4.37 4.47 23.12
N THR A 48 -3.44 3.79 22.47
CA THR A 48 -2.00 3.83 22.78
C THR A 48 -1.21 4.45 21.63
N PHE A 49 0.01 4.93 21.92
CA PHE A 49 0.90 5.48 20.90
C PHE A 49 1.22 4.44 19.81
N TYR A 50 1.24 4.88 18.57
CA TYR A 50 1.53 4.04 17.41
C TYR A 50 2.55 4.72 16.49
N GLY A 51 3.82 4.31 16.58
CA GLY A 51 4.91 4.74 15.68
C GLY A 51 5.33 3.67 14.67
N LEU A 52 5.41 4.02 13.39
CA LEU A 52 5.86 3.20 12.28
C LEU A 52 6.94 3.93 11.49
N GLN A 53 8.03 3.23 11.16
CA GLN A 53 8.99 3.65 10.15
C GLN A 53 8.84 2.69 8.97
N LEU A 54 8.44 3.20 7.81
CA LEU A 54 8.37 2.45 6.56
C LEU A 54 9.66 2.70 5.77
N ASN A 55 10.40 1.65 5.43
CA ASN A 55 11.65 1.74 4.69
C ASN A 55 11.43 1.40 3.20
N GLY A 56 12.28 1.94 2.32
CA GLY A 56 12.16 1.77 0.87
C GLY A 56 12.41 0.35 0.36
N ASP A 57 13.00 -0.51 1.17
CA ASP A 57 13.23 -1.93 0.88
C ASP A 57 12.03 -2.83 1.23
N GLY A 58 10.91 -2.25 1.66
CA GLY A 58 9.71 -2.98 2.08
C GLY A 58 9.77 -3.45 3.53
N THR A 59 10.81 -3.12 4.30
CA THR A 59 10.85 -3.40 5.74
C THR A 59 10.18 -2.30 6.55
N LEU A 60 9.71 -2.63 7.75
CA LEU A 60 9.15 -1.68 8.70
C LEU A 60 9.71 -1.86 10.10
N THR A 61 9.67 -0.78 10.87
CA THR A 61 9.98 -0.78 12.30
C THR A 61 8.84 -0.15 13.09
N ARG A 62 8.42 -0.83 14.16
CA ARG A 62 7.55 -0.27 15.21
C ARG A 62 8.41 0.35 16.29
N TYR A 63 8.03 1.52 16.78
CA TYR A 63 8.77 2.19 17.85
C TYR A 63 7.83 2.82 18.89
N LYS A 64 8.33 3.01 20.12
CA LYS A 64 7.68 3.77 21.20
C LYS A 64 7.80 5.28 20.97
N SER A 65 7.03 6.09 21.69
CA SER A 65 7.17 7.56 21.65
C SER A 65 8.58 8.05 22.03
N THR A 66 9.32 7.24 22.80
CA THR A 66 10.74 7.47 23.16
C THR A 66 11.73 7.17 22.03
N GLY A 67 11.28 6.58 20.92
CA GLY A 67 12.12 6.13 19.80
C GLY A 67 12.66 4.71 19.94
N GLU A 68 12.44 4.04 21.07
CA GLU A 68 12.83 2.64 21.28
C GLU A 68 12.12 1.70 20.29
N ILE A 69 12.88 0.79 19.67
CA ILE A 69 12.36 -0.20 18.72
C ILE A 69 11.61 -1.31 19.48
N LEU A 70 10.40 -1.60 19.01
CA LEU A 70 9.51 -2.62 19.59
C LEU A 70 9.39 -3.87 18.74
N ALA A 71 9.34 -3.70 17.42
CA ALA A 71 9.08 -4.76 16.46
C ALA A 71 9.67 -4.41 15.10
N THR A 72 9.96 -5.43 14.30
CA THR A 72 10.36 -5.28 12.90
C THR A 72 9.50 -6.17 12.02
N GLY A 73 9.43 -5.85 10.73
CA GLY A 73 8.58 -6.59 9.82
C GLY A 73 8.66 -6.10 8.40
N ASN A 74 7.64 -6.42 7.62
CA ASN A 74 7.53 -6.05 6.21
C ASN A 74 6.20 -5.37 5.92
N TRP A 75 6.21 -4.45 4.96
CA TRP A 75 5.04 -3.74 4.50
C TRP A 75 4.94 -3.73 2.97
N GLN A 76 3.73 -3.49 2.48
CA GLN A 76 3.45 -3.30 1.07
C GLN A 76 2.35 -2.25 0.90
N LEU A 77 2.48 -1.41 -0.12
CA LEU A 77 1.43 -0.54 -0.61
C LEU A 77 0.99 -0.98 -2.01
N VAL A 78 -0.30 -1.25 -2.17
CA VAL A 78 -0.92 -1.56 -3.46
C VAL A 78 -2.07 -0.58 -3.69
N GLY A 79 -1.88 0.35 -4.63
CA GLY A 79 -2.78 1.49 -4.83
C GLY A 79 -2.81 2.40 -3.60
N ASP A 80 -3.96 2.44 -2.92
CA ASP A 80 -4.14 3.16 -1.65
C ASP A 80 -4.22 2.22 -0.44
N SER A 81 -3.97 0.92 -0.64
CA SER A 81 -4.11 -0.09 0.41
C SER A 81 -2.76 -0.47 0.97
N ILE A 82 -2.56 -0.24 2.27
CA ILE A 82 -1.36 -0.66 2.98
C ILE A 82 -1.63 -1.97 3.74
N LYS A 83 -0.66 -2.88 3.71
CA LYS A 83 -0.62 -4.08 4.54
C LYS A 83 0.76 -4.20 5.18
N ALA A 84 0.81 -4.69 6.40
CA ALA A 84 2.06 -4.94 7.09
C ALA A 84 1.94 -6.10 8.07
N ASN A 85 3.04 -6.82 8.25
CA ASN A 85 3.20 -7.85 9.27
C ASN A 85 4.47 -7.54 10.05
N TYR A 86 4.44 -7.68 11.36
CA TYR A 86 5.62 -7.45 12.21
C TYR A 86 5.63 -8.36 13.44
N GLU A 87 6.84 -8.59 13.93
CA GLU A 87 7.11 -9.42 15.11
C GLU A 87 7.80 -8.56 16.16
N PHE A 88 7.20 -8.51 17.35
CA PHE A 88 7.81 -7.85 18.51
C PHE A 88 9.08 -8.58 18.91
N LEU A 89 10.02 -7.85 19.51
CA LEU A 89 11.24 -8.44 20.08
C LEU A 89 10.95 -9.51 21.15
N SER A 90 9.75 -9.49 21.73
CA SER A 90 9.24 -10.52 22.66
C SER A 90 8.67 -11.77 21.97
N GLY A 91 8.59 -11.80 20.64
CA GLY A 91 8.10 -12.93 19.82
C GLY A 91 6.64 -12.84 19.37
N SER A 92 5.84 -11.91 19.89
CA SER A 92 4.44 -11.77 19.47
C SER A 92 4.32 -11.21 18.06
N LYS A 93 3.53 -11.86 17.20
CA LYS A 93 3.31 -11.48 15.80
C LYS A 93 1.98 -10.78 15.59
N PHE A 94 1.97 -9.72 14.80
CA PHE A 94 0.78 -8.96 14.47
C PHE A 94 0.78 -8.51 13.01
N SER A 95 -0.39 -8.11 12.53
CA SER A 95 -0.57 -7.55 11.20
C SER A 95 -1.52 -6.38 11.21
N ILE A 96 -1.35 -5.49 10.22
CA ILE A 96 -2.21 -4.35 9.95
C ILE A 96 -2.66 -4.34 8.50
N ALA A 97 -3.84 -3.81 8.26
CA ALA A 97 -4.33 -3.46 6.93
C ALA A 97 -5.08 -2.14 7.00
N GLY A 98 -4.90 -1.28 6.01
CA GLY A 98 -5.49 0.05 6.03
C GLY A 98 -5.53 0.74 4.68
N LYS A 99 -6.00 1.98 4.70
CA LYS A 99 -6.00 2.89 3.56
C LYS A 99 -5.07 4.06 3.81
N VAL A 100 -4.47 4.56 2.74
CA VAL A 100 -3.61 5.74 2.73
C VAL A 100 -4.34 6.88 2.03
N GLU A 101 -4.62 7.94 2.76
CA GLU A 101 -5.16 9.20 2.22
C GLU A 101 -4.00 10.08 1.76
N LYS A 102 -3.59 9.87 0.50
CA LYS A 102 -2.36 10.43 -0.09
C LYS A 102 -2.31 11.96 -0.05
N SER A 103 -3.44 12.63 -0.23
CA SER A 103 -3.55 14.10 -0.26
C SER A 103 -3.22 14.77 1.06
N ILE A 104 -3.45 14.08 2.17
CA ILE A 104 -3.29 14.63 3.53
C ILE A 104 -2.25 13.88 4.37
N GLY A 105 -1.58 12.89 3.78
CA GLY A 105 -0.55 12.11 4.47
C GLY A 105 -1.08 11.40 5.71
N LYS A 106 -2.25 10.76 5.61
CA LYS A 106 -2.86 9.98 6.70
C LYS A 106 -3.06 8.53 6.32
N MET A 107 -3.03 7.67 7.32
CA MET A 107 -3.35 6.26 7.23
C MET A 107 -4.32 5.89 8.34
N ASN A 108 -5.24 4.98 8.03
CA ASN A 108 -6.13 4.37 9.01
C ASN A 108 -6.44 2.93 8.61
N GLY A 109 -6.76 2.09 9.60
CA GLY A 109 -7.01 0.69 9.33
C GLY A 109 -7.35 -0.14 10.55
N THR A 110 -7.26 -1.45 10.38
CA THR A 110 -7.46 -2.44 11.43
C THR A 110 -6.14 -3.16 11.75
N TRP A 111 -6.08 -3.73 12.95
CA TRP A 111 -4.97 -4.56 13.38
C TRP A 111 -5.46 -5.88 14.02
N GLY A 112 -4.60 -6.89 13.99
CA GLY A 112 -4.90 -8.21 14.55
C GLY A 112 -3.67 -9.09 14.76
N SER A 113 -3.90 -10.28 15.31
CA SER A 113 -2.84 -11.24 15.67
C SER A 113 -2.38 -12.08 14.47
N GLY A 114 -1.10 -12.47 14.49
CA GLY A 114 -0.49 -13.26 13.42
C GLY A 114 -0.65 -12.58 12.06
N SER A 115 -1.15 -13.34 11.08
CA SER A 115 -1.39 -12.87 9.71
C SER A 115 -2.80 -12.30 9.48
N ASN A 116 -3.66 -12.25 10.51
CA ASN A 116 -5.00 -11.69 10.39
C ASN A 116 -5.01 -10.22 10.84
N PRO A 117 -5.18 -9.24 9.94
CA PRO A 117 -5.09 -7.82 10.28
C PRO A 117 -6.39 -7.28 10.92
N LYS A 118 -7.27 -8.15 11.41
CA LYS A 118 -8.57 -7.81 11.97
C LYS A 118 -8.76 -8.43 13.35
N GLY A 119 -9.71 -7.91 14.10
CA GLY A 119 -10.23 -8.52 15.33
C GLY A 119 -9.67 -7.97 16.63
N LEU A 120 -8.59 -7.18 16.60
CA LEU A 120 -8.03 -6.56 17.81
C LEU A 120 -8.29 -5.06 17.92
N GLY A 121 -8.67 -4.39 16.83
CA GLY A 121 -9.13 -3.00 16.86
C GLY A 121 -8.75 -2.21 15.62
N THR A 122 -8.57 -0.90 15.79
CA THR A 122 -8.24 0.05 14.72
C THR A 122 -6.95 0.80 15.00
N TRP A 123 -6.38 1.41 13.98
CA TRP A 123 -5.22 2.30 14.11
C TRP A 123 -5.35 3.47 13.14
N ASN A 124 -4.67 4.56 13.48
CA ASN A 124 -4.46 5.69 12.59
C ASN A 124 -3.03 6.22 12.77
N ALA A 125 -2.48 6.77 11.70
CA ALA A 125 -1.18 7.43 11.71
C ALA A 125 -1.15 8.57 10.71
N SER A 126 -0.41 9.62 11.02
CA SER A 126 -0.11 10.72 10.10
C SER A 126 1.38 10.78 9.85
N ARG A 127 1.77 11.25 8.68
CA ARG A 127 3.18 11.45 8.34
C ARG A 127 3.79 12.48 9.30
N LYS A 128 5.00 12.21 9.77
CA LYS A 128 5.80 13.12 10.60
C LYS A 128 6.69 14.01 9.75
#